data_AF-A0A374JSB4-F1
#
_entry.id   AF-A0A374JSB4-F1
#
_cell.length_a   1.000
_cell.length_b   1.000
_cell.length_c   1.000
_cell.angle_alpha   90.00
_cell.angle_beta   90.00
_cell.angle_gamma   90.00
#
_symmetry.space_group_name_H-M   'P 1'
#
loop_
_entity.id
_entity.type
_entity.pdbx_description
1 polymer ?
#
loop_
_entity_poly.entity_id
_entity_poly.type
_entity_poly.pdbx_seq_one_letter_code
_entity_poly.pdbx_strand_id
1 'polypeptide(L)'
;MKKFKIQICLLGYQRYLDKIEKLQNYSSKLFEVTNCIVIKQLPPCDLEWGYSDNCINQLLTSSNIDNSNVDLCLCFIDNPIEYNYFTRDLSEFDSKTVLCSFYQVETIFDEQNIDIFNYIHGIILNEIVQIATLHKVNEDYFLHDDTRNCLFDMCGLKKDIAIKYGVPSLCPSCIAKIESTAVDKEFVPLLNKEFKSFKKALFYRIIDFVKERPILSIIITFISTIIINILSSFLYELLNFIL
;
A
#
# COMPACT_ATOMS: atom_id res chain seq x y z
N MET A 1 -7.70 5.79 20.40
CA MET A 1 -7.31 4.44 19.96
C MET A 1 -5.80 4.24 20.11
N LYS A 2 -5.37 3.06 20.57
CA LYS A 2 -3.95 2.65 20.59
C LYS A 2 -3.51 2.32 19.14
N LYS A 3 -2.28 2.71 18.76
CA LYS A 3 -1.74 2.36 17.45
C LYS A 3 -1.36 0.89 17.36
N PHE A 4 -1.57 0.28 16.19
CA PHE A 4 -1.04 -1.03 15.85
C PHE A 4 0.47 -0.94 15.62
N LYS A 5 1.23 -1.81 16.27
CA LYS A 5 2.68 -1.90 16.13
C LYS A 5 3.04 -2.88 15.03
N ILE A 6 3.81 -2.41 14.05
CA ILE A 6 4.20 -3.18 12.87
C ILE A 6 5.71 -3.44 12.88
N GLN A 7 6.09 -4.70 12.72
CA GLN A 7 7.46 -5.10 12.39
C GLN A 7 7.56 -5.35 10.89
N ILE A 8 8.60 -4.82 10.25
CA ILE A 8 8.93 -5.12 8.86
C ILE A 8 10.13 -6.05 8.84
N CYS A 9 10.05 -7.14 8.08
CA CYS A 9 11.17 -8.01 7.79
C CYS A 9 11.46 -7.97 6.29
N LEU A 10 12.68 -7.62 5.91
CA LEU A 10 13.12 -7.53 4.52
C LEU A 10 13.95 -8.76 4.17
N LEU A 11 13.43 -9.60 3.27
CA LEU A 11 14.00 -10.88 2.89
C LEU A 11 14.79 -10.76 1.58
N GLY A 12 16.10 -10.96 1.64
CA GLY A 12 17.00 -10.88 0.50
C GLY A 12 17.29 -9.47 0.03
N TYR A 13 17.54 -9.32 -1.27
CA TYR A 13 17.72 -8.01 -1.90
C TYR A 13 16.42 -7.21 -1.89
N GLN A 14 16.52 -5.89 -1.71
CA GLN A 14 15.36 -5.02 -1.54
C GLN A 14 15.41 -3.88 -2.54
N ARG A 15 14.56 -3.94 -3.56
CA ARG A 15 14.44 -2.87 -4.56
C ARG A 15 13.82 -1.58 -4.02
N TYR A 16 12.93 -1.66 -3.03
CA TYR A 16 12.10 -0.54 -2.58
C TYR A 16 12.46 -0.01 -1.20
N LEU A 17 13.76 0.02 -0.86
CA LEU A 17 14.22 0.53 0.44
C LEU A 17 13.74 1.95 0.73
N ASP A 18 13.73 2.82 -0.28
CA ASP A 18 13.23 4.20 -0.16
C ASP A 18 11.73 4.25 0.23
N LYS A 19 10.93 3.29 -0.24
CA LYS A 19 9.52 3.16 0.11
C LYS A 19 9.32 2.60 1.52
N ILE A 20 10.19 1.67 1.94
CA ILE A 20 10.20 1.15 3.31
C ILE A 20 10.61 2.25 4.30
N GLU A 21 11.64 3.05 3.98
CA GLU A 21 12.05 4.22 4.77
C GLU A 21 10.94 5.26 4.85
N LYS A 22 10.24 5.52 3.73
CA LYS A 22 9.04 6.38 3.72
C LYS A 22 7.97 5.84 4.66
N LEU A 23 7.75 4.52 4.71
CA LEU A 23 6.76 3.90 5.59
C LEU A 23 7.17 4.01 7.06
N GLN A 24 8.44 3.80 7.39
CA GLN A 24 8.95 3.94 8.76
C GLN A 24 8.74 5.35 9.32
N ASN A 25 8.88 6.37 8.45
CA ASN A 25 8.66 7.77 8.80
C ASN A 25 7.20 8.22 8.62
N TYR A 26 6.30 7.33 8.20
CA TYR A 26 4.91 7.67 7.90
C TYR A 26 4.11 7.93 9.18
N SER A 27 3.59 9.14 9.33
CA SER A 27 2.81 9.55 10.50
C SER A 27 1.34 9.09 10.39
N SER A 28 1.08 7.80 10.62
CA SER A 28 -0.29 7.28 10.77
C SER A 28 -0.83 7.49 12.19
N LYS A 29 -2.16 7.64 12.28
CA LYS A 29 -2.90 7.55 13.55
C LYS A 29 -3.38 6.11 13.86
N LEU A 30 -3.38 5.23 12.86
CA LEU A 30 -3.77 3.82 13.01
C LEU A 30 -2.59 2.96 13.45
N PHE A 31 -1.41 3.17 12.87
CA PHE A 31 -0.25 2.31 13.10
C PHE A 31 1.04 3.08 13.27
N GLU A 32 2.05 2.35 13.71
CA GLU A 32 3.44 2.77 13.72
C GLU A 32 4.34 1.58 13.36
N VAL A 33 5.40 1.84 12.60
CA VAL A 33 6.44 0.85 12.36
C VAL A 33 7.42 0.93 13.50
N THR A 34 7.53 -0.13 14.30
CA THR A 34 8.41 -0.16 15.48
C THR A 34 9.80 -0.69 15.16
N ASN A 35 9.88 -1.66 14.25
CA ASN A 35 11.13 -2.33 13.89
C ASN A 35 11.20 -2.58 12.37
N CYS A 36 12.42 -2.58 11.85
CA CYS A 36 12.73 -3.10 10.53
C CYS A 36 13.98 -3.99 10.61
N ILE A 37 13.81 -5.25 10.21
CA ILE A 37 14.84 -6.30 10.24
C ILE A 37 15.19 -6.65 8.80
N VAL A 38 16.47 -6.92 8.53
CA VAL A 38 16.94 -7.31 7.20
C VAL A 38 17.63 -8.66 7.27
N ILE A 39 17.09 -9.66 6.56
CA ILE A 39 17.69 -10.97 6.35
C ILE A 39 18.29 -10.98 4.95
N LYS A 40 19.59 -10.69 4.84
CA LYS A 40 20.25 -10.49 3.54
C LYS A 40 20.39 -11.77 2.70
N GLN A 41 20.60 -12.90 3.36
CA GLN A 41 20.88 -14.16 2.69
C GLN A 41 19.62 -15.03 2.70
N LEU A 42 19.09 -15.28 1.51
CA LEU A 42 18.01 -16.24 1.31
C LEU A 42 18.59 -17.66 1.18
N PRO A 43 17.85 -18.70 1.58
CA PRO A 43 18.16 -20.07 1.21
C PRO A 43 18.06 -20.24 -0.32
N PRO A 44 18.54 -21.36 -0.88
CA PRO A 44 18.23 -21.72 -2.26
C PRO A 44 16.70 -21.77 -2.48
N CYS A 45 16.23 -21.34 -3.66
CA CYS A 45 14.83 -21.48 -4.04
C CYS A 45 14.42 -22.96 -3.98
N ASP A 46 13.31 -23.25 -3.33
CA ASP A 46 12.72 -24.59 -3.23
C ASP A 46 11.51 -24.78 -4.17
N LEU A 47 11.09 -23.71 -4.83
CA LEU A 47 10.26 -23.70 -6.03
C LEU A 47 11.09 -23.16 -7.20
N GLU A 48 10.63 -23.32 -8.46
CA GLU A 48 11.40 -22.96 -9.67
C GLU A 48 12.26 -21.68 -9.54
N TRP A 49 11.62 -20.54 -9.30
CA TRP A 49 12.26 -19.24 -9.08
C TRP A 49 11.79 -18.56 -7.78
N GLY A 50 11.16 -19.33 -6.90
CA GLY A 50 10.42 -18.82 -5.76
C GLY A 50 10.58 -19.65 -4.49
N TYR A 51 9.81 -19.27 -3.48
CA TYR A 51 9.89 -19.85 -2.15
C TYR A 51 8.54 -20.37 -1.68
N SER A 52 8.52 -21.59 -1.12
CA SER A 52 7.37 -22.11 -0.39
C SER A 52 7.21 -21.45 0.97
N ASP A 53 6.01 -21.55 1.56
CA ASP A 53 5.77 -21.04 2.92
C ASP A 53 6.70 -21.73 3.94
N ASN A 54 6.91 -23.05 3.80
CA ASN A 54 7.78 -23.83 4.69
C ASN A 54 9.24 -23.33 4.66
N CYS A 55 9.78 -23.03 3.48
CA CYS A 55 11.13 -22.51 3.33
C CYS A 55 11.29 -21.14 4.02
N ILE A 56 10.31 -20.25 3.86
CA ILE A 56 10.32 -18.94 4.53
C ILE A 56 10.14 -19.09 6.04
N ASN A 57 9.26 -19.98 6.51
CA ASN A 57 9.07 -20.24 7.94
C ASN A 57 10.39 -20.68 8.59
N GLN A 58 11.11 -21.62 7.97
CA GLN A 58 12.42 -22.06 8.45
C GLN A 58 13.46 -20.94 8.47
N LEU A 59 13.45 -20.05 7.47
CA LEU A 59 14.32 -18.88 7.43
C LEU A 59 14.05 -17.93 8.60
N LEU A 60 12.77 -17.63 8.87
CA LEU A 60 12.37 -16.73 9.97
C LEU A 60 12.70 -17.35 11.33
N THR A 61 12.45 -18.65 11.52
CA THR A 61 12.81 -19.37 12.76
C THR A 61 14.32 -19.39 12.99
N SER A 62 15.10 -19.76 11.97
CA SER A 62 16.58 -19.80 12.10
C SER A 62 17.21 -18.42 12.29
N SER A 63 16.54 -17.37 11.82
CA SER A 63 16.94 -15.98 12.03
C SER A 63 16.49 -15.39 13.38
N ASN A 64 15.80 -16.18 14.22
CA ASN A 64 15.27 -15.77 15.53
C ASN A 64 14.39 -14.52 15.47
N ILE A 65 13.50 -14.44 14.47
CA ILE A 65 12.53 -13.34 14.38
C ILE A 65 11.53 -13.44 15.54
N ASP A 66 11.45 -12.41 16.37
CA ASP A 66 10.51 -12.30 17.48
C ASP A 66 9.40 -11.29 17.17
N ASN A 67 8.15 -11.77 17.22
CA ASN A 67 6.94 -10.99 16.98
C ASN A 67 6.07 -10.83 18.26
N SER A 68 6.62 -11.12 19.44
CA SER A 68 5.91 -11.05 20.72
C SER A 68 5.34 -9.67 21.04
N ASN A 69 6.08 -8.60 20.69
CA ASN A 69 5.77 -7.22 21.07
C ASN A 69 5.09 -6.39 19.96
N VAL A 70 4.72 -7.03 18.84
CA VAL A 70 4.05 -6.39 17.71
C VAL A 70 2.68 -6.99 17.44
N ASP A 71 1.83 -6.23 16.77
CA ASP A 71 0.49 -6.66 16.38
C ASP A 71 0.51 -7.30 14.98
N LEU A 72 1.45 -6.90 14.12
CA LEU A 72 1.61 -7.37 12.74
C LEU A 72 3.09 -7.46 12.35
N CYS A 73 3.49 -8.52 11.66
CA CYS A 73 4.78 -8.63 10.99
C CYS A 73 4.58 -8.77 9.48
N LEU A 74 5.21 -7.89 8.70
CA LEU A 74 5.20 -7.96 7.24
C LEU A 74 6.57 -8.34 6.72
N CYS A 75 6.67 -9.49 6.05
CA CYS A 75 7.87 -9.97 5.41
C CYS A 75 7.84 -9.63 3.92
N PHE A 76 8.77 -8.82 3.42
CA PHE A 76 8.83 -8.44 2.00
C PHE A 76 9.93 -9.19 1.26
N ILE A 77 9.59 -9.73 0.09
CA ILE A 77 10.51 -10.44 -0.81
C ILE A 77 10.28 -10.03 -2.27
N ASP A 78 11.34 -9.99 -3.08
CA ASP A 78 11.25 -9.64 -4.51
C ASP A 78 10.89 -10.85 -5.41
N ASN A 79 11.00 -12.08 -4.88
CA ASN A 79 10.79 -13.33 -5.60
C ASN A 79 9.32 -13.79 -5.58
N PRO A 80 8.90 -14.63 -6.54
CA PRO A 80 7.62 -15.32 -6.45
C PRO A 80 7.55 -16.17 -5.17
N ILE A 81 6.35 -16.22 -4.59
CA ILE A 81 6.03 -17.06 -3.45
C ILE A 81 5.05 -18.15 -3.89
N GLU A 82 4.75 -19.10 -3.00
CA GLU A 82 3.88 -20.24 -3.28
C GLU A 82 2.60 -19.85 -4.02
N TYR A 83 2.25 -20.62 -5.06
CA TYR A 83 1.14 -20.36 -6.00
C TYR A 83 1.13 -18.97 -6.68
N ASN A 84 2.25 -18.24 -6.67
CA ASN A 84 2.38 -16.90 -7.23
C ASN A 84 1.43 -15.86 -6.61
N TYR A 85 1.01 -16.06 -5.36
CA TYR A 85 0.27 -15.04 -4.61
C TYR A 85 1.09 -13.75 -4.46
N PHE A 86 0.42 -12.64 -4.17
CA PHE A 86 1.08 -11.40 -3.78
C PHE A 86 1.17 -11.26 -2.25
N THR A 87 0.30 -11.93 -1.49
CA THR A 87 0.38 -12.06 -0.03
C THR A 87 0.03 -13.46 0.41
N ARG A 88 0.65 -13.96 1.47
CA ARG A 88 0.31 -15.22 2.15
C ARG A 88 0.50 -15.09 3.66
N ASP A 89 -0.46 -15.55 4.44
CA ASP A 89 -0.31 -15.66 5.89
C ASP A 89 0.62 -16.84 6.23
N LEU A 90 1.65 -16.57 7.04
CA LEU A 90 2.61 -17.57 7.49
C LEU A 90 2.16 -18.18 8.82
N SER A 91 0.93 -18.70 8.85
CA SER A 91 0.26 -19.19 10.07
C SER A 91 1.00 -20.30 10.81
N GLU A 92 1.84 -21.08 10.12
CA GLU A 92 2.72 -22.08 10.74
C GLU A 92 3.89 -21.47 11.51
N PHE A 93 4.34 -20.27 11.13
CA PHE A 93 5.34 -19.51 11.87
C PHE A 93 4.71 -18.78 13.06
N ASP A 94 3.71 -17.93 12.81
CA ASP A 94 2.82 -17.36 13.82
C ASP A 94 1.53 -16.78 13.19
N SER A 95 0.56 -16.37 14.02
CA SER A 95 -0.72 -15.81 13.55
C SER A 95 -0.67 -14.34 13.12
N LYS A 96 0.51 -13.71 13.11
CA LYS A 96 0.69 -12.26 12.89
C LYS A 96 1.56 -11.96 11.68
N THR A 97 2.16 -12.96 11.06
CA THR A 97 3.15 -12.78 10.00
C THR A 97 2.52 -12.98 8.64
N VAL A 98 2.70 -11.98 7.77
CA VAL A 98 2.27 -12.02 6.37
C VAL A 98 3.49 -11.89 5.48
N LEU A 99 3.65 -12.82 4.56
CA LEU A 99 4.62 -12.76 3.49
C LEU A 99 4.04 -11.97 2.31
N CYS A 100 4.77 -10.97 1.84
CA CYS A 100 4.40 -10.07 0.76
C CYS A 100 5.44 -10.15 -0.35
N SER A 101 5.00 -10.42 -1.57
CA SER A 101 5.88 -10.53 -2.73
C SER A 101 5.73 -9.33 -3.65
N PHE A 102 6.84 -8.67 -3.98
CA PHE A 102 6.88 -7.65 -5.03
C PHE A 102 6.94 -8.24 -6.45
N TYR A 103 7.01 -9.57 -6.59
CA TYR A 103 7.09 -10.21 -7.90
C TYR A 103 5.87 -9.85 -8.76
N GLN A 104 6.15 -9.27 -9.93
CA GLN A 104 5.18 -8.71 -10.90
C GLN A 104 4.38 -7.48 -10.43
N VAL A 105 4.41 -7.14 -9.13
CA VAL A 105 3.61 -6.03 -8.58
C VAL A 105 4.04 -4.69 -9.18
N GLU A 106 5.35 -4.44 -9.28
CA GLU A 106 5.89 -3.23 -9.90
C GLU A 106 5.40 -3.04 -11.33
N THR A 107 5.53 -4.08 -12.17
CA THR A 107 5.07 -4.01 -13.55
C THR A 107 3.59 -3.68 -13.63
N ILE A 108 2.76 -4.31 -12.80
CA ILE A 108 1.32 -4.05 -12.73
C ILE A 108 1.02 -2.60 -12.32
N PHE A 109 1.74 -2.07 -11.33
CA PHE A 109 1.52 -0.74 -10.80
C PHE A 109 2.02 0.34 -11.75
N ASP A 110 3.17 0.14 -12.40
CA ASP A 110 3.75 1.05 -13.37
C ASP A 110 2.86 1.19 -14.61
N GLU A 111 2.31 0.09 -15.13
CA GLU A 111 1.35 0.11 -16.24
C GLU A 111 0.12 0.99 -15.95
N GLN A 112 -0.26 1.09 -14.67
CA GLN A 112 -1.39 1.89 -14.20
C GLN A 112 -0.99 3.25 -13.62
N ASN A 113 0.32 3.57 -13.61
CA ASN A 113 0.91 4.77 -13.04
C ASN A 113 0.60 4.95 -11.54
N ILE A 114 0.67 3.87 -10.79
CA ILE A 114 0.41 3.80 -9.34
C ILE A 114 1.76 3.66 -8.61
N ASP A 115 1.97 4.41 -7.52
CA ASP A 115 3.16 4.27 -6.69
C ASP A 115 3.13 2.90 -5.97
N ILE A 116 4.22 2.13 -6.05
CA ILE A 116 4.37 0.84 -5.34
C ILE A 116 4.18 0.99 -3.81
N PHE A 117 4.37 2.19 -3.26
CA PHE A 117 4.03 2.49 -1.87
C PHE A 117 2.56 2.17 -1.53
N ASN A 118 1.66 2.32 -2.50
CA ASN A 118 0.25 1.98 -2.31
C ASN A 118 0.04 0.48 -2.07
N TYR A 119 0.85 -0.40 -2.68
CA TYR A 119 0.78 -1.83 -2.40
C TYR A 119 1.15 -2.11 -0.93
N ILE A 120 2.28 -1.57 -0.48
CA ILE A 120 2.77 -1.71 0.89
C ILE A 120 1.74 -1.17 1.89
N HIS A 121 1.27 0.06 1.68
CA HIS A 121 0.30 0.70 2.56
C HIS A 121 -1.06 -0.01 2.52
N GLY A 122 -1.50 -0.47 1.34
CA GLY A 122 -2.74 -1.19 1.16
C GLY A 122 -2.79 -2.51 1.92
N ILE A 123 -1.69 -3.28 1.90
CA ILE A 123 -1.57 -4.51 2.69
C ILE A 123 -1.68 -4.18 4.18
N ILE A 124 -0.94 -3.19 4.67
CA ILE A 124 -1.00 -2.77 6.07
C ILE A 124 -2.43 -2.46 6.50
N LEU A 125 -3.16 -1.68 5.72
CA LEU A 125 -4.53 -1.33 6.03
C LEU A 125 -5.46 -2.55 6.00
N ASN A 126 -5.26 -3.49 5.07
CA ASN A 126 -6.05 -4.72 5.01
C ASN A 126 -5.85 -5.54 6.29
N GLU A 127 -4.58 -5.79 6.66
CA GLU A 127 -4.22 -6.58 7.84
C GLU A 127 -4.66 -5.92 9.14
N ILE A 128 -4.53 -4.60 9.27
CA ILE A 128 -5.01 -3.87 10.45
C ILE A 128 -6.51 -4.05 10.65
N VAL A 129 -7.30 -4.02 9.58
CA VAL A 129 -8.75 -4.23 9.70
C VAL A 129 -9.05 -5.66 10.13
N GLN A 130 -8.39 -6.67 9.56
CA GLN A 130 -8.52 -8.08 9.96
C GLN A 130 -8.19 -8.28 11.45
N ILE A 131 -7.09 -7.67 11.92
CA ILE A 131 -6.66 -7.73 13.32
C ILE A 131 -7.65 -7.01 14.24
N ALA A 132 -8.05 -5.79 13.88
CA ALA A 132 -8.93 -4.95 14.71
C ALA A 132 -10.32 -5.55 14.92
N THR A 133 -10.83 -6.30 13.94
CA THR A 133 -12.22 -6.78 13.93
C THR A 133 -12.34 -8.24 14.32
N LEU A 134 -11.49 -9.11 13.76
CA LEU A 134 -11.64 -10.57 13.83
C LEU A 134 -10.46 -11.25 14.52
N HIS A 135 -9.42 -10.50 14.91
CA HIS A 135 -8.18 -11.06 15.42
C HIS A 135 -7.59 -12.13 14.47
N LYS A 136 -7.78 -11.96 13.15
CA LYS A 136 -7.41 -12.91 12.09
C LYS A 136 -8.02 -14.33 12.21
N VAL A 137 -9.17 -14.49 12.86
CA VAL A 137 -9.81 -15.82 13.03
C VAL A 137 -10.64 -16.25 11.81
N ASN A 138 -11.13 -15.31 10.99
CA ASN A 138 -11.97 -15.61 9.83
C ASN A 138 -11.68 -14.63 8.67
N GLU A 139 -10.66 -14.94 7.88
CA GLU A 139 -10.21 -14.07 6.78
C GLU A 139 -11.26 -13.94 5.66
N ASP A 140 -12.11 -14.96 5.48
CA ASP A 140 -13.19 -14.97 4.49
C ASP A 140 -14.34 -14.01 4.83
N TYR A 141 -14.41 -13.54 6.08
CA TYR A 141 -15.52 -12.73 6.57
C TYR A 141 -15.72 -11.45 5.74
N PHE A 142 -14.66 -10.84 5.22
CA PHE A 142 -14.74 -9.61 4.44
C PHE A 142 -14.68 -9.81 2.93
N LEU A 143 -14.30 -10.99 2.45
CA LEU A 143 -13.95 -11.18 1.04
C LEU A 143 -15.14 -10.92 0.11
N HIS A 144 -14.80 -10.39 -1.07
CA HIS A 144 -15.71 -10.23 -2.19
C HIS A 144 -15.17 -11.03 -3.37
N ASP A 145 -16.03 -11.84 -4.00
CA ASP A 145 -15.67 -12.65 -5.16
C ASP A 145 -15.53 -11.82 -6.45
N ASP A 146 -15.61 -10.50 -6.36
CA ASP A 146 -15.49 -9.57 -7.48
C ASP A 146 -14.68 -8.32 -7.11
N THR A 147 -14.14 -7.67 -8.13
CA THR A 147 -13.29 -6.47 -7.97
C THR A 147 -14.12 -5.20 -8.10
N ARG A 148 -14.49 -4.60 -6.95
CA ARG A 148 -15.31 -3.39 -6.84
C ARG A 148 -14.56 -2.19 -6.25
N ASN A 149 -13.23 -2.21 -6.26
CA ASN A 149 -12.36 -1.21 -5.63
C ASN A 149 -12.55 -1.15 -4.10
N CYS A 150 -12.77 -2.31 -3.48
CA CYS A 150 -12.76 -2.48 -2.03
C CYS A 150 -11.43 -3.09 -1.58
N LEU A 151 -10.98 -2.72 -0.38
CA LEU A 151 -9.80 -3.29 0.27
C LEU A 151 -9.86 -4.81 0.43
N PHE A 152 -11.06 -5.40 0.38
CA PHE A 152 -11.32 -6.84 0.55
C PHE A 152 -11.76 -7.56 -0.72
N ASP A 153 -11.57 -6.94 -1.88
CA ASP A 153 -11.77 -7.63 -3.15
C ASP A 153 -10.78 -8.81 -3.27
N MET A 154 -11.29 -9.96 -3.71
CA MET A 154 -10.45 -11.03 -4.22
C MET A 154 -9.84 -10.61 -5.57
N CYS A 155 -8.57 -10.93 -5.76
CA CYS A 155 -7.86 -10.70 -7.01
C CYS A 155 -7.60 -12.03 -7.71
N GLY A 156 -8.63 -12.57 -8.38
CA GLY A 156 -8.50 -13.80 -9.16
C GLY A 156 -7.45 -13.68 -10.27
N LEU A 157 -7.28 -12.47 -10.83
CA LEU A 157 -6.13 -12.12 -11.65
C LEU A 157 -5.20 -11.22 -10.85
N LYS A 158 -3.90 -11.56 -10.83
CA LYS A 158 -2.90 -10.80 -10.06
C LYS A 158 -2.87 -9.31 -10.43
N LYS A 159 -3.16 -8.95 -11.68
CA LYS A 159 -3.24 -7.53 -12.13
C LYS A 159 -4.31 -6.71 -11.40
N ASP A 160 -5.34 -7.35 -10.84
CA ASP A 160 -6.46 -6.67 -10.18
C ASP A 160 -6.03 -6.04 -8.84
N ILE A 161 -4.82 -6.36 -8.35
CA ILE A 161 -4.20 -5.66 -7.21
C ILE A 161 -4.05 -4.15 -7.47
N ALA A 162 -3.89 -3.73 -8.72
CA ALA A 162 -3.81 -2.32 -9.08
C ALA A 162 -5.16 -1.61 -8.90
N ILE A 163 -6.26 -2.34 -9.09
CA ILE A 163 -7.60 -1.84 -8.79
C ILE A 163 -7.76 -1.80 -7.27
N LYS A 164 -7.49 -2.92 -6.59
CA LYS A 164 -7.63 -3.07 -5.13
C LYS A 164 -6.86 -2.02 -4.33
N TYR A 165 -5.59 -1.76 -4.69
CA TYR A 165 -4.68 -0.89 -3.93
C TYR A 165 -4.34 0.42 -4.63
N GLY A 166 -4.82 0.68 -5.86
CA GLY A 166 -4.56 1.93 -6.56
C GLY A 166 -5.18 3.13 -5.86
N VAL A 167 -6.48 3.04 -5.58
CA VAL A 167 -7.25 4.02 -4.80
C VAL A 167 -8.27 3.25 -3.93
N PRO A 168 -7.78 2.51 -2.92
CA PRO A 168 -8.61 1.60 -2.13
C PRO A 168 -9.74 2.36 -1.43
N SER A 169 -10.83 1.66 -1.19
CA SER A 169 -11.95 2.11 -0.38
C SER A 169 -12.53 0.96 0.44
N LEU A 170 -13.52 1.24 1.28
CA LEU A 170 -14.39 0.22 1.86
C LEU A 170 -15.78 0.33 1.25
N CYS A 171 -16.33 -0.79 0.81
CA CYS A 171 -17.72 -0.83 0.39
C CYS A 171 -18.67 -0.72 1.60
N PRO A 172 -19.94 -0.35 1.41
CA PRO A 172 -20.91 -0.25 2.49
C PRO A 172 -21.06 -1.54 3.31
N SER A 173 -20.91 -2.71 2.67
CA SER A 173 -21.01 -4.00 3.36
C SER A 173 -19.83 -4.26 4.30
N CYS A 174 -18.60 -3.92 3.90
CA CYS A 174 -17.42 -4.00 4.77
C CYS A 174 -17.50 -2.99 5.91
N ILE A 175 -17.99 -1.77 5.65
CA ILE A 175 -18.19 -0.78 6.71
C ILE A 175 -19.17 -1.31 7.75
N ALA A 176 -20.33 -1.82 7.33
CA ALA A 176 -21.32 -2.38 8.25
C ALA A 176 -20.78 -3.59 9.04
N LYS A 177 -19.98 -4.44 8.40
CA LYS A 177 -19.27 -5.57 9.04
C LYS A 177 -18.24 -5.10 10.07
N ILE A 178 -17.47 -4.04 9.79
CA ILE A 178 -16.52 -3.48 10.75
C ILE A 178 -17.27 -2.86 11.93
N GLU A 179 -18.30 -2.05 11.66
CA GLU A 179 -19.08 -1.36 12.69
C GLU A 179 -19.92 -2.30 13.57
N SER A 180 -20.19 -3.52 13.13
CA SER A 180 -20.85 -4.56 13.95
C SER A 180 -19.89 -5.26 14.91
N THR A 181 -18.58 -5.05 14.76
CA THR A 181 -17.56 -5.57 15.69
C THR A 181 -17.24 -4.57 16.81
N ALA A 182 -16.47 -4.99 17.80
CA ALA A 182 -16.13 -4.18 18.98
C ALA A 182 -14.99 -3.15 18.74
N VAL A 183 -14.82 -2.67 17.51
CA VAL A 183 -13.79 -1.66 17.20
C VAL A 183 -14.13 -0.28 17.76
N ASP A 184 -13.09 0.53 18.00
CA ASP A 184 -13.25 1.93 18.38
C ASP A 184 -14.08 2.70 17.32
N LYS A 185 -15.00 3.57 17.76
CA LYS A 185 -15.84 4.39 16.86
C LYS A 185 -15.03 5.26 15.89
N GLU A 186 -13.80 5.61 16.27
CA GLU A 186 -12.89 6.41 15.43
C GLU A 186 -12.18 5.57 14.35
N PHE A 187 -12.23 4.23 14.40
CA PHE A 187 -11.47 3.35 13.53
C PHE A 187 -11.80 3.57 12.04
N VAL A 188 -13.07 3.49 11.66
CA VAL A 188 -13.51 3.70 10.27
C VAL A 188 -13.21 5.13 9.78
N PRO A 189 -13.49 6.21 10.55
CA PRO A 189 -13.05 7.57 10.19
C PRO A 189 -11.53 7.71 9.96
N LEU A 190 -10.71 7.07 10.79
CA LEU A 190 -9.25 7.09 10.65
C LEU A 190 -8.80 6.31 9.41
N LEU A 191 -9.39 5.15 9.15
CA LEU A 191 -9.12 4.35 7.95
C LEU A 191 -9.48 5.10 6.65
N ASN A 192 -10.64 5.76 6.62
CA ASN A 192 -11.03 6.62 5.51
C ASN A 192 -10.07 7.80 5.31
N LYS A 193 -9.41 8.27 6.37
CA LYS A 193 -8.35 9.28 6.25
C LYS A 193 -7.09 8.70 5.62
N GLU A 194 -6.71 7.46 5.94
CA GLU A 194 -5.57 6.79 5.31
C GLU A 194 -5.79 6.55 3.82
N PHE A 195 -7.00 6.19 3.38
CA PHE A 195 -7.31 6.05 1.95
C PHE A 195 -7.08 7.33 1.13
N LYS A 196 -7.19 8.51 1.76
CA LYS A 196 -6.89 9.78 1.09
C LYS A 196 -5.40 9.96 0.77
N SER A 197 -4.50 9.15 1.33
CA SER A 197 -3.07 9.16 1.00
C SER A 197 -2.77 8.48 -0.33
N PHE A 198 -3.65 7.59 -0.79
CA PHE A 198 -3.51 6.83 -2.03
C PHE A 198 -3.82 7.73 -3.21
N LYS A 199 -2.79 8.20 -3.90
CA LYS A 199 -2.91 9.07 -5.06
C LYS A 199 -1.87 8.70 -6.10
N LYS A 200 -2.26 8.71 -7.37
CA LYS A 200 -1.29 8.75 -8.47
C LYS A 200 -0.40 10.00 -8.34
N ALA A 201 0.82 9.93 -8.86
CA ALA A 201 1.71 11.08 -8.89
C ALA A 201 1.02 12.26 -9.58
N LEU A 202 1.33 13.49 -9.14
CA LEU A 202 0.66 14.71 -9.64
C LEU A 202 0.70 14.79 -11.17
N PHE A 203 1.85 14.45 -11.77
CA PHE A 203 2.03 14.38 -13.21
C PHE A 203 0.96 13.52 -13.90
N TYR A 204 0.75 12.28 -13.43
CA TYR A 204 -0.25 11.39 -14.00
C TYR A 204 -1.67 11.84 -13.76
N ARG A 205 -1.95 12.46 -12.61
CA ARG A 205 -3.26 13.06 -12.33
C ARG A 205 -3.57 14.21 -13.29
N ILE A 206 -2.56 15.00 -13.65
CA ILE A 206 -2.70 16.07 -14.65
C ILE A 206 -2.94 15.46 -16.03
N ILE A 207 -2.18 14.44 -16.43
CA ILE A 207 -2.37 13.74 -17.71
C ILE A 207 -3.78 13.15 -17.81
N ASP A 208 -4.23 12.44 -16.77
CA ASP A 208 -5.56 11.84 -16.72
C ASP A 208 -6.63 12.93 -16.84
N PHE A 209 -6.50 14.04 -16.10
CA PHE A 209 -7.41 15.19 -16.22
C PHE A 209 -7.45 15.77 -17.65
N VAL A 210 -6.29 15.93 -18.29
CA VAL A 210 -6.21 16.44 -19.67
C VAL A 210 -6.89 15.51 -20.66
N LYS A 211 -6.71 14.19 -20.50
CA LYS A 211 -7.33 13.17 -21.35
C LYS A 211 -8.85 13.09 -21.14
N GLU A 212 -9.31 13.14 -19.89
CA GLU A 212 -10.74 13.04 -19.55
C GLU A 212 -11.51 14.33 -19.88
N ARG A 213 -10.87 15.49 -19.75
CA ARG A 213 -11.50 16.82 -19.88
C ARG A 213 -10.69 17.74 -20.81
N PRO A 214 -10.56 17.42 -22.11
CA PRO A 214 -9.70 18.16 -23.02
C PRO A 214 -10.15 19.61 -23.22
N ILE A 215 -11.47 19.86 -23.37
CA ILE A 215 -12.02 21.22 -23.55
C ILE A 215 -11.71 22.10 -22.35
N LEU A 216 -11.93 21.58 -21.13
CA LEU A 216 -11.65 22.32 -19.90
C LEU A 216 -10.15 22.61 -19.76
N SER A 217 -9.30 21.67 -20.17
CA SER A 217 -7.85 21.84 -20.16
C SER A 217 -7.39 22.93 -21.13
N ILE A 218 -8.01 23.03 -22.31
CA ILE A 218 -7.76 24.14 -23.26
C ILE A 218 -8.16 25.48 -22.64
N ILE A 219 -9.34 25.55 -22.01
CA ILE A 219 -9.82 26.77 -21.34
C ILE A 219 -8.86 27.19 -20.22
N ILE A 220 -8.45 26.26 -19.36
CA ILE A 220 -7.50 26.53 -18.26
C ILE A 220 -6.17 27.03 -18.83
N THR A 221 -5.67 26.42 -19.91
CA THR A 221 -4.41 26.82 -20.56
C THR A 221 -4.51 28.23 -21.12
N PHE A 222 -5.62 28.55 -21.80
CA PHE A 222 -5.86 29.89 -22.35
C PHE A 222 -5.90 30.96 -21.24
N ILE A 223 -6.68 30.73 -20.19
CA ILE A 223 -6.79 31.65 -19.05
C ILE A 223 -5.43 31.80 -18.35
N SER A 224 -4.71 30.70 -18.12
CA SER A 224 -3.39 30.72 -17.48
C SER A 224 -2.39 31.54 -18.30
N THR A 225 -2.43 31.43 -19.63
CA THR A 225 -1.55 32.20 -20.52
C THR A 225 -1.79 33.71 -20.41
N ILE A 226 -3.06 34.13 -20.36
CA ILE A 226 -3.42 35.55 -20.16
C ILE A 226 -2.88 36.06 -18.83
N ILE A 227 -3.09 35.30 -17.74
CA ILE A 227 -2.61 35.66 -16.40
C ILE A 227 -1.09 35.78 -16.36
N ILE A 228 -0.37 34.81 -16.93
CA ILE A 228 1.10 34.83 -16.99
C ILE A 228 1.60 36.05 -17.75
N ASN A 229 0.93 36.44 -18.84
CA ASN A 229 1.31 37.61 -19.63
C ASN A 229 1.12 38.93 -18.85
N ILE A 230 -0.01 39.07 -18.14
CA ILE A 230 -0.25 40.23 -17.26
C ILE A 230 0.82 40.30 -16.17
N LEU A 231 1.12 39.18 -15.50
CA LEU A 231 2.14 39.14 -14.45
C LEU A 231 3.54 39.45 -14.98
N SER A 232 3.87 38.95 -16.18
CA SER A 232 5.16 39.22 -16.83
C SER A 232 5.31 40.70 -17.17
N SER A 233 4.24 41.34 -17.67
CA SER A 233 4.23 42.77 -17.98
C SER A 233 4.40 43.60 -16.71
N PHE A 234 3.68 43.26 -15.63
CA PHE A 234 3.82 43.91 -14.33
C PHE A 234 5.24 43.77 -13.74
N LEU A 235 5.82 42.57 -13.81
CA LEU A 235 7.20 42.33 -13.36
C LEU A 235 8.22 43.15 -14.16
N TYR A 236 8.02 43.28 -15.47
CA TYR A 236 8.88 44.09 -16.33
C TYR A 236 8.84 45.58 -15.96
N GLU A 237 7.65 46.13 -15.73
CA GLU A 237 7.50 47.53 -15.27
C GLU A 237 8.14 47.74 -13.89
N LEU A 238 7.94 46.81 -12.96
CA LEU A 238 8.54 46.88 -11.63
C LEU A 238 10.07 46.88 -11.69
N LEU A 239 10.66 46.01 -12.53
CA LEU A 239 12.10 45.94 -12.73
C LEU A 239 12.65 47.24 -13.33
N ASN A 240 11.97 47.83 -14.32
CA ASN A 240 12.36 49.11 -14.93
C ASN A 240 12.25 50.30 -13.97
N PHE A 241 11.45 50.21 -12.91
CA PHE A 241 11.37 51.27 -11.90
C PHE A 241 12.49 51.15 -10.85
N ILE A 242 13.01 49.95 -10.61
CA ILE A 242 14.03 49.67 -9.60
C ILE A 242 15.46 49.83 -10.16
N LEU A 243 15.66 49.54 -11.45
CA LEU A 243 16.93 49.69 -12.19
C LEU A 243 17.04 51.06 -12.84
#